data_AF-A0A0B7NV31-F1
#
_entry.id   AF-A0A0B7NV31-F1
#
_cell.length_a   1.000
_cell.length_b   1.000
_cell.length_c   1.000
_cell.angle_alpha   90.00
_cell.angle_beta   90.00
_cell.angle_gamma   90.00
#
_symmetry.space_group_name_H-M   'P 1'
#
loop_
_entity.id
_entity.type
_entity.pdbx_description
1 polymer ?
#
loop_
_entity_poly.entity_id
_entity_poly.type
_entity_poly.pdbx_seq_one_letter_code
_entity_poly.pdbx_strand_id
1 'polypeptide(L)' 'MAKSCNTKNFTDEDTLALAKLLLAFAPQGHDEWEIVTQSYNTRRGYNGPIRTLESLKNKWRTMRLIKKPTGNAT' A
#
# COMPACT_ATOMS: atom_id res chain seq x y z
N MET A 1 -29.08 -6.57 7.67
CA MET A 1 -28.48 -7.30 6.53
C MET A 1 -26.99 -7.03 6.55
N ALA A 2 -26.20 -8.05 6.85
CA ALA A 2 -24.77 -7.94 7.14
C ALA A 2 -23.91 -8.00 5.87
N LYS A 3 -22.71 -7.41 5.99
CA LYS A 3 -21.55 -7.44 5.08
C LYS A 3 -21.60 -6.39 3.96
N SER A 4 -21.36 -5.15 4.35
CA SER A 4 -20.54 -4.24 3.54
C SER A 4 -19.26 -4.98 3.15
N CYS A 5 -19.23 -5.51 1.94
CA CYS A 5 -18.06 -6.06 1.29
C CYS A 5 -17.03 -4.93 1.18
N ASN A 6 -16.22 -4.80 2.23
CA ASN A 6 -15.18 -3.81 2.33
C ASN A 6 -13.95 -4.26 1.52
N THR A 7 -14.16 -4.46 0.21
CA THR A 7 -13.10 -4.76 -0.76
C THR A 7 -12.24 -3.51 -1.06
N LYS A 8 -12.55 -2.37 -0.42
CA LYS A 8 -11.80 -1.11 -0.52
C LYS A 8 -10.64 -1.00 0.46
N ASN A 9 -10.60 -1.82 1.51
CA ASN A 9 -9.57 -1.68 2.54
C ASN A 9 -8.33 -2.54 2.23
N PHE A 10 -7.17 -1.89 2.18
CA PHE A 10 -5.88 -2.56 2.33
C PHE A 10 -5.85 -3.23 3.70
N THR A 11 -5.68 -4.55 3.75
CA THR A 11 -5.46 -5.26 5.01
C THR A 11 -4.09 -4.88 5.60
N ASP A 12 -3.86 -5.19 6.86
CA ASP A 12 -2.57 -4.97 7.51
C ASP A 12 -1.45 -5.76 6.81
N GLU A 13 -1.74 -6.98 6.36
CA GLU A 13 -0.84 -7.78 5.54
C GLU A 13 -0.54 -7.12 4.19
N ASP A 14 -1.56 -6.53 3.54
CA ASP A 14 -1.44 -5.76 2.30
C ASP A 14 -0.51 -4.55 2.50
N THR A 15 -0.72 -3.84 3.61
CA THR A 15 0.05 -2.65 4.01
C THR A 15 1.51 -3.02 4.28
N LEU A 16 1.75 -4.14 4.95
CA LEU A 16 3.09 -4.63 5.28
C LEU A 16 3.82 -5.19 4.06
N ALA A 17 3.11 -5.87 3.14
CA ALA A 17 3.65 -6.29 1.85
C ALA A 17 4.04 -5.10 0.99
N LEU A 18 3.19 -4.07 0.91
CA LEU A 18 3.50 -2.82 0.20
C LEU A 18 4.71 -2.13 0.83
N ALA A 19 4.78 -2.01 2.15
CA ALA A 19 5.92 -1.41 2.84
C ALA A 19 7.23 -2.16 2.57
N LYS A 20 7.22 -3.50 2.55
CA LYS A 20 8.40 -4.32 2.21
C LYS A 20 8.88 -4.05 0.78
N LEU A 21 7.98 -4.00 -0.19
CA LEU A 21 8.33 -3.69 -1.58
C LEU A 21 8.89 -2.26 -1.71
N LEU A 22 8.28 -1.30 -1.02
CA LEU A 22 8.76 0.08 -1.04
C LEU A 22 10.13 0.24 -0.37
N LEU A 23 10.44 -0.54 0.66
CA LEU A 23 11.77 -0.58 1.27
C LEU A 23 12.81 -1.25 0.37
N ALA A 24 12.40 -2.28 -0.38
CA ALA A 24 13.30 -3.00 -1.28
C ALA A 24 13.63 -2.21 -2.56
N PHE A 25 12.62 -1.58 -3.17
CA PHE A 25 12.77 -0.86 -4.45
C PHE A 25 13.02 0.64 -4.27
N ALA A 26 12.66 1.23 -3.13
CA ALA A 26 12.78 2.67 -2.84
C ALA A 26 12.33 3.59 -4.00
N PRO A 27 11.11 3.41 -4.55
CA PRO A 27 10.74 3.99 -5.84
C PRO A 27 10.75 5.52 -5.81
N GLN A 28 11.59 6.13 -6.64
CA GLN A 28 11.67 7.58 -6.83
C GLN A 28 10.88 8.05 -8.05
N GLY A 29 10.89 7.27 -9.14
CA GLY A 29 10.27 7.55 -10.43
C GLY A 29 9.08 6.65 -10.79
N HIS A 30 8.43 6.95 -11.91
CA HIS A 30 7.23 6.24 -12.38
C HIS A 30 7.53 4.75 -12.65
N ASP A 31 8.60 4.45 -13.38
CA ASP A 31 9.00 3.09 -13.75
C ASP A 31 9.18 2.18 -12.52
N GLU A 32 9.82 2.69 -11.47
CA GLU A 32 10.01 1.94 -10.22
C GLU A 32 8.67 1.67 -9.52
N TRP A 33 7.72 2.61 -9.60
CA TRP A 33 6.37 2.40 -9.09
C TRP A 33 5.60 1.35 -9.89
N GLU A 34 5.83 1.22 -11.20
CA GLU A 34 5.23 0.14 -12.00
C GLU A 34 5.79 -1.23 -11.58
N ILE A 35 7.11 -1.31 -11.35
CA ILE A 35 7.75 -2.54 -10.86
C ILE A 35 7.17 -2.95 -9.51
N VAL A 36 7.02 -1.99 -8.58
CA VAL A 36 6.38 -2.24 -7.28
C VAL A 36 4.93 -2.70 -7.46
N THR A 37 4.18 -2.08 -8.38
CA THR A 37 2.78 -2.43 -8.65
C THR A 37 2.65 -3.85 -9.22
N GLN A 38 3.48 -4.21 -10.20
CA GLN A 38 3.52 -5.57 -10.73
C GLN A 38 3.92 -6.57 -9.64
N SER A 39 5.02 -6.32 -8.94
CA SER A 39 5.52 -7.19 -7.86
C SER A 39 4.48 -7.41 -6.76
N TYR A 40 3.69 -6.37 -6.45
CA TYR A 40 2.61 -6.44 -5.49
C TYR A 40 1.47 -7.34 -5.95
N ASN A 41 1.06 -7.20 -7.21
CA ASN A 41 -0.04 -7.96 -7.79
C ASN A 41 0.35 -9.42 -8.11
N THR A 42 1.63 -9.68 -8.41
CA THR A 42 2.15 -11.02 -8.69
C THR A 42 2.68 -11.74 -7.45
N ARG A 43 2.51 -11.18 -6.25
CA ARG A 43 3.01 -11.80 -5.01
C ARG A 43 2.33 -13.15 -4.79
N ARG A 44 3.14 -14.17 -4.50
CA ARG A 44 2.66 -15.54 -4.29
C ARG A 44 1.67 -15.59 -3.11
N GLY A 45 0.47 -16.10 -3.35
CA GLY A 45 -0.59 -16.22 -2.34
C GLY A 45 -1.51 -15.01 -2.21
N TYR A 46 -1.41 -14.00 -3.09
CA TYR A 46 -2.38 -12.91 -3.13
C TYR A 46 -3.55 -13.24 -4.03
N ASN A 47 -4.74 -13.39 -3.42
CA ASN A 47 -6.02 -13.49 -4.11
C ASN A 47 -6.85 -12.19 -3.98
N GLY A 48 -6.18 -11.06 -3.74
CA GLY A 48 -6.84 -9.76 -3.59
C GLY A 48 -7.12 -9.07 -4.93
N PRO A 49 -7.83 -7.93 -4.91
CA PRO A 49 -8.08 -7.16 -6.11
C PRO A 49 -6.76 -6.57 -6.66
N ILE A 50 -6.61 -6.58 -7.98
CA ILE A 50 -5.48 -5.95 -8.67
C ILE A 50 -5.46 -4.45 -8.30
N ARG A 51 -4.34 -3.99 -7.75
CA ARG A 51 -4.15 -2.59 -7.35
C ARG A 51 -3.46 -1.81 -8.46
N THR A 52 -3.98 -0.62 -8.73
CA THR A 52 -3.33 0.35 -9.61
C THR A 52 -2.22 1.10 -8.88
N LEU A 53 -1.26 1.61 -9.65
CA LEU A 53 -0.16 2.44 -9.18
C LEU A 53 -0.66 3.62 -8.32
N GLU A 54 -1.72 4.30 -8.75
CA GLU A 54 -2.32 5.41 -8.00
C GLU A 54 -2.88 4.97 -6.63
N SER A 55 -3.53 3.80 -6.56
CA SER A 55 -4.05 3.26 -5.31
C SER A 55 -2.93 2.96 -4.31
N LEU A 56 -1.82 2.37 -4.78
CA LEU A 56 -0.65 2.07 -3.95
C LEU A 56 0.06 3.35 -3.48
N LYS A 57 0.23 4.34 -4.36
CA LYS A 57 0.80 5.65 -4.02
C LYS A 57 -0.05 6.40 -3.01
N ASN A 58 -1.38 6.39 -3.18
CA ASN A 58 -2.28 7.03 -2.23
C ASN A 58 -2.21 6.36 -0.85
N LYS A 59 -2.26 5.02 -0.81
CA LYS A 59 -2.10 4.27 0.44
C LYS A 59 -0.74 4.56 1.11
N TRP A 60 0.35 4.62 0.33
CA TRP A 60 1.67 4.96 0.87
C TRP A 60 1.74 6.38 1.44
N ARG A 61 1.16 7.37 0.75
CA ARG A 61 1.03 8.73 1.28
C ARG A 61 0.28 8.72 2.61
N THR A 62 -0.85 8.03 2.69
CA THR A 62 -1.61 7.89 3.93
C THR A 62 -0.77 7.23 5.04
N MET A 63 0.00 6.18 4.75
CA MET A 63 0.89 5.55 5.73
C MET A 63 1.98 6.50 6.24
N ARG A 64 2.62 7.28 5.35
CA ARG A 64 3.64 8.27 5.74
C ARG A 64 3.03 9.40 6.58
N LEU A 65 1.80 9.81 6.27
CA LEU A 65 1.08 10.84 7.03
C LEU A 65 0.69 10.35 8.43
N ILE A 66 0.25 9.10 8.57
CA ILE A 66 -0.11 8.50 9.86
C ILE A 66 1.14 8.32 10.76
N LYS A 67 2.33 8.15 10.17
CA LYS A 67 3.60 8.07 10.90
C LYS A 67 4.14 9.42 11.39
N LYS A 68 3.44 10.53 11.18
CA LYS A 68 3.72 11.77 11.89
C LYS A 68 2.94 11.72 13.21
N PRO A 69 3.58 11.47 14.36
CA PRO A 69 2.89 11.65 15.62
C PRO A 69 2.40 13.10 15.64
N THR A 70 1.11 13.25 15.88
CA THR A 70 0.51 14.47 16.38
C THR A 70 1.48 15.03 17.42
N GLY A 71 1.96 16.25 17.20
CA GLY A 71 2.76 16.91 18.21
C GLY A 71 1.97 16.91 19.50
N ASN A 72 2.52 16.33 20.56
CA ASN A 72 2.16 16.80 21.88
C ASN A 72 2.86 18.13 22.04
N ALA A 73 2.08 19.20 21.82
CA ALA A 73 2.29 20.43 22.54
C ALA A 73 2.16 20.12 24.04
N THR A 74 3.23 20.31 24.80
CA THR A 74 3.16 20.69 26.21
C THR A 74 4.46 21.38 26.58
#